data_AF-B6WRT8-F1
#
_entry.id   AF-B6WRT8-F1
#
_cell.length_a   1.000
_cell.length_b   1.000
_cell.length_c   1.000
_cell.angle_alpha   90.00
_cell.angle_beta   90.00
_cell.angle_gamma   90.00
#
_symmetry.space_group_name_H-M   'P 1'
#
loop_
_entity.id
_entity.type
_entity.pdbx_description
1 polymer ?
#
loop_
_entity_poly.entity_id
_entity_poly.type
_entity_poly.pdbx_seq_one_letter_code
_entity_poly.pdbx_strand_id
1 'polypeptide(L)'
;MTSLNLPRSVLLRVWMKEHFIRSKDLADQLGVTPQRVNMMIRAETMPSHHHATCLRLGFPEDLLPKPFDGRPGPVSCPPIFPGLTQTADVPSGVGHE
;
A
#
# COMPACT_ATOMS: atom_id res chain seq x y z
N MET A 1 -32.94 2.97 18.69
CA MET A 1 -31.56 3.48 18.72
C MET A 1 -30.61 2.31 18.86
N THR A 2 -30.23 1.67 17.75
CA THR A 2 -29.33 0.52 17.78
C THR A 2 -27.90 1.02 17.64
N SER A 3 -27.23 1.18 18.78
CA SER A 3 -25.77 1.32 18.85
C SER A 3 -25.16 -0.03 18.44
N LEU A 4 -25.03 -0.24 17.13
CA LEU A 4 -24.47 -1.45 16.56
C LEU A 4 -22.95 -1.31 16.58
N ASN A 5 -22.30 -2.27 17.23
CA ASN A 5 -20.88 -2.60 17.16
C ASN A 5 -20.49 -3.04 15.73
N LEU A 6 -20.82 -2.23 14.72
CA LEU A 6 -20.48 -2.50 13.34
C LEU A 6 -18.98 -2.29 13.20
N PRO A 7 -18.27 -3.24 12.56
CA PRO A 7 -16.86 -3.05 12.31
C PRO A 7 -16.68 -1.79 11.46
N ARG A 8 -15.68 -0.99 11.80
CA ARG A 8 -15.32 0.27 11.14
C ARG A 8 -15.34 0.17 9.60
N SER A 9 -14.86 -0.95 9.07
CA SER A 9 -14.86 -1.31 7.65
C SER A 9 -16.24 -1.22 6.99
N VAL A 10 -17.29 -1.57 7.72
CA VAL A 10 -18.68 -1.48 7.25
C VAL A 10 -19.15 -0.04 7.27
N LEU A 11 -18.87 0.71 8.34
CA LEU A 11 -19.21 2.13 8.40
C LEU A 11 -18.53 2.91 7.26
N LEU A 12 -17.25 2.64 7.01
CA LEU A 12 -16.49 3.24 5.91
C LEU A 12 -17.08 2.89 4.53
N ARG A 13 -17.55 1.65 4.35
CA ARG A 13 -18.26 1.25 3.11
C ARG A 13 -19.61 1.94 2.94
N VAL A 14 -20.35 2.13 4.04
CA VAL A 14 -21.63 2.86 4.02
C VAL A 14 -21.38 4.31 3.61
N TRP A 15 -20.37 4.95 4.20
CA TRP A 15 -19.98 6.32 3.86
C TRP A 15 -19.56 6.44 2.39
N MET A 16 -18.73 5.52 1.89
CA MET A 16 -18.37 5.50 0.47
C MET A 16 -19.60 5.39 -0.44
N LYS A 17 -20.57 4.54 -0.06
CA LYS A 17 -21.80 4.35 -0.82
C LYS A 17 -22.67 5.62 -0.81
N GLU A 18 -22.75 6.31 0.32
CA GLU A 18 -23.48 7.56 0.49
C GLU A 18 -22.90 8.69 -0.36
N HIS A 19 -21.57 8.73 -0.48
CA HIS A 19 -20.85 9.70 -1.31
C HIS A 19 -20.64 9.26 -2.78
N PHE A 20 -21.26 8.15 -3.21
CA PHE A 20 -21.08 7.56 -4.55
C PHE A 20 -19.62 7.26 -4.95
N ILE A 21 -18.74 7.09 -3.96
CA ILE A 21 -17.33 6.77 -4.17
C ILE A 21 -17.20 5.27 -4.38
N ARG A 22 -16.71 4.85 -5.55
CA ARG A 22 -16.42 3.44 -5.79
C ARG A 22 -15.02 3.12 -5.30
N SER A 23 -14.82 1.86 -4.92
CA SER A 23 -13.50 1.34 -4.52
C SER A 23 -12.45 1.51 -5.62
N LYS A 24 -12.87 1.55 -6.90
CA LYS A 24 -11.98 1.75 -8.05
C LYS A 24 -11.50 3.20 -8.14
N ASP A 25 -12.39 4.18 -7.98
CA ASP A 25 -12.03 5.60 -7.96
C ASP A 25 -11.12 5.92 -6.77
N LEU A 26 -11.40 5.32 -5.61
CA LEU A 26 -10.51 5.43 -4.45
C LEU A 26 -9.15 4.79 -4.71
N ALA A 27 -9.11 3.65 -5.39
CA ALA A 27 -7.86 2.96 -5.76
C ALA A 27 -7.00 3.83 -6.69
N ASP A 28 -7.62 4.47 -7.67
CA ASP A 28 -6.97 5.39 -8.61
C ASP A 28 -6.37 6.60 -7.89
N GLN A 29 -7.17 7.25 -7.02
CA GLN A 29 -6.73 8.41 -6.23
C GLN A 29 -5.61 8.08 -5.23
N LEU A 30 -5.59 6.86 -4.69
CA LEU A 30 -4.54 6.42 -3.77
C LEU A 30 -3.32 5.86 -4.52
N GLY A 31 -3.39 5.65 -5.84
CA GLY A 31 -2.34 4.99 -6.62
C GLY A 31 -2.12 3.53 -6.23
N VAL A 32 -3.17 2.83 -5.81
CA VAL A 32 -3.11 1.44 -5.33
C VAL A 32 -4.09 0.55 -6.08
N THR A 33 -3.93 -0.76 -5.97
CA THR A 33 -4.89 -1.73 -6.53
C THR A 33 -6.20 -1.71 -5.73
N PRO A 34 -7.38 -1.92 -6.34
CA PRO A 34 -8.66 -2.05 -5.61
C PRO A 34 -8.67 -3.17 -4.56
N GLN A 35 -7.86 -4.22 -4.76
CA GLN A 35 -7.67 -5.27 -3.77
C GLN A 35 -7.00 -4.72 -2.49
N ARG A 36 -5.99 -3.86 -2.66
CA ARG A 36 -5.30 -3.19 -1.55
C ARG A 36 -6.22 -2.22 -0.82
N VAL A 37 -7.10 -1.52 -1.55
CA VAL A 37 -8.17 -0.72 -0.93
C VAL A 37 -9.05 -1.59 -0.04
N ASN A 38 -9.55 -2.72 -0.54
CA ASN A 38 -10.42 -3.60 0.24
C ASN A 38 -9.72 -4.19 1.47
N MET A 39 -8.42 -4.49 1.35
CA MET A 39 -7.58 -4.88 2.48
C MET A 39 -7.44 -3.74 3.50
N MET A 40 -7.16 -2.51 3.06
CA MET A 40 -7.03 -1.35 3.95
C MET A 40 -8.34 -0.99 4.66
N ILE A 41 -9.48 -1.13 3.99
CA ILE A 41 -10.80 -0.93 4.60
C ILE A 41 -11.02 -1.94 5.75
N ARG A 42 -10.53 -3.17 5.59
CA ARG A 42 -10.62 -4.25 6.59
C ARG A 42 -9.55 -4.18 7.67
N ALA A 43 -8.41 -3.57 7.37
CA ALA A 43 -7.28 -3.46 8.27
C ALA A 43 -7.57 -2.43 9.39
N GLU A 44 -6.92 -2.64 10.53
CA GLU A 44 -7.01 -1.72 11.67
C GLU A 44 -6.08 -0.50 11.50
N THR A 45 -5.04 -0.64 10.68
CA THR A 45 -4.00 0.37 10.43
C THR A 45 -3.78 0.63 8.94
N MET A 46 -3.37 1.86 8.60
CA MET A 46 -3.06 2.28 7.23
C MET A 46 -1.78 3.13 7.21
N PRO A 47 -0.98 3.10 6.13
CA PRO A 47 0.18 3.96 6.00
C PRO A 47 -0.18 5.44 6.09
N SER A 48 0.63 6.23 6.80
CA SER A 48 0.44 7.67 7.04
C SER A 48 0.15 8.46 5.75
N HIS A 49 0.86 8.11 4.66
CA HIS A 49 0.68 8.74 3.35
C HIS A 49 -0.73 8.56 2.79
N HIS A 50 -1.27 7.33 2.83
CA HIS A 50 -2.62 7.06 2.35
C HIS A 50 -3.68 7.67 3.27
N HIS A 51 -3.43 7.69 4.58
CA HIS A 51 -4.31 8.35 5.54
C HIS A 51 -4.45 9.85 5.23
N ALA A 52 -3.34 10.54 4.96
CA ALA A 52 -3.36 11.95 4.56
C ALA A 52 -4.12 12.18 3.24
N THR A 53 -3.95 11.31 2.24
CA THR A 53 -4.72 11.38 0.99
C THR A 53 -6.21 11.21 1.25
N CYS A 54 -6.61 10.24 2.07
CA CYS A 54 -8.02 10.06 2.43
C CYS A 54 -8.61 11.29 3.14
N LEU A 55 -7.87 11.90 4.08
CA LEU A 55 -8.29 13.16 4.71
C LEU A 55 -8.48 14.28 3.68
N ARG A 56 -7.57 14.40 2.71
CA ARG A 56 -7.68 15.38 1.60
C ARG A 56 -8.87 15.13 0.69
N LEU A 57 -9.27 13.87 0.53
CA LEU A 57 -10.48 13.48 -0.22
C LEU A 57 -11.78 13.72 0.57
N GLY A 58 -11.68 14.11 1.84
CA GLY A 58 -12.84 14.42 2.70
C GLY A 58 -13.34 13.23 3.53
N PHE A 59 -12.56 12.16 3.66
CA PHE A 59 -12.92 11.06 4.55
C PHE A 59 -12.78 11.45 6.02
N PRO A 60 -13.73 11.09 6.89
CA PRO A 60 -13.65 11.37 8.31
C PRO A 60 -12.56 10.53 9.01
N GLU A 61 -11.71 11.18 9.81
CA GLU A 61 -10.62 10.54 10.59
C GLU A 61 -11.14 9.47 11.56
N ASP A 62 -12.34 9.67 12.11
CA ASP A 62 -13.02 8.74 13.00
C ASP A 62 -13.43 7.44 12.28
N LEU A 63 -13.51 7.47 10.95
CA LEU A 63 -13.83 6.33 10.09
C LEU A 63 -12.63 5.74 9.34
N LEU A 64 -11.50 6.47 9.25
CA LEU A 64 -10.22 6.02 8.66
C LEU A 64 -9.26 5.24 9.58
N PRO A 65 -8.80 4.02 9.21
CA PRO A 65 -7.88 3.20 10.01
C PRO A 65 -6.68 3.97 10.55
N LYS A 66 -6.22 3.64 11.76
CA LYS A 66 -5.19 4.44 12.46
C LYS A 66 -3.96 4.61 11.57
N PRO A 67 -3.45 5.85 11.40
CA PRO A 67 -2.22 6.06 10.66
C PRO A 67 -1.09 5.36 11.40
N PHE A 68 -0.44 4.42 10.73
CA PHE A 68 0.71 3.71 11.25
C PHE A 68 1.95 4.17 10.49
N ASP A 69 2.76 4.96 11.17
CA ASP A 69 4.10 5.34 10.74
C ASP A 69 5.10 4.32 11.28
N GLY A 70 5.06 3.12 10.73
CA GLY A 70 6.21 2.23 10.86
C GLY A 70 7.29 2.81 9.98
N ARG A 71 8.38 3.35 10.56
CA ARG A 71 9.58 3.75 9.80
C ARG A 71 9.80 2.71 8.70
N PRO A 72 9.93 3.10 7.42
CA PRO A 72 10.31 2.14 6.39
C PRO A 72 11.59 1.48 6.88
N GLY A 73 11.50 0.19 7.21
CA GLY A 73 12.68 -0.60 7.51
C GLY A 73 13.65 -0.50 6.33
N PRO A 74 14.95 -0.66 6.56
CA PRO A 74 15.95 -0.54 5.50
C PRO A 74 15.50 -1.33 4.28
N VAL A 75 15.46 -0.64 3.14
CA VAL A 75 15.15 -1.19 1.82
C VAL A 75 15.87 -2.51 1.70
N SER A 76 15.14 -3.62 1.58
CA SER A 76 15.74 -4.92 1.32
C SER A 76 16.55 -4.77 0.04
N CYS A 77 17.87 -4.70 0.17
CA CYS A 77 18.75 -4.94 -0.94
C CYS A 77 18.28 -6.28 -1.55
N PRO A 78 17.99 -6.34 -2.86
CA PRO A 78 17.60 -7.59 -3.47
C PRO A 78 18.67 -8.64 -3.12
N PRO A 79 18.28 -9.88 -2.77
CA PRO A 79 19.24 -10.91 -2.40
C PRO A 79 20.25 -11.08 -3.53
N ILE A 80 21.51 -10.74 -3.26
CA ILE A 80 22.61 -11.00 -4.19
C ILE A 80 22.85 -12.51 -4.14
N PHE A 81 22.35 -13.23 -5.14
CA PHE A 81 22.61 -14.67 -5.27
C PHE A 81 24.02 -14.86 -5.85
N PRO A 82 24.96 -15.48 -5.11
CA PRO A 82 26.34 -15.68 -5.57
C PRO A 82 26.47 -16.62 -6.78
N GLY A 83 25.38 -17.24 -7.25
CA GLY A 83 25.34 -18.09 -8.45
C GLY A 83 25.00 -17.35 -9.75
N LEU A 84 24.68 -16.05 -9.72
CA LEU A 84 24.29 -15.28 -10.91
C LEU A 84 25.34 -14.25 -11.37
N THR A 85 26.46 -14.12 -10.66
CA THR A 85 27.54 -13.16 -10.98
C THR A 85 28.63 -13.72 -11.89
N GLN A 86 28.47 -14.93 -12.43
CA GLN A 86 29.50 -15.57 -13.24
C GLN A 86 29.09 -15.70 -14.71
N THR A 87 28.96 -14.57 -15.41
CA THR A 87 29.00 -14.51 -16.88
C THR A 87 29.31 -13.09 -17.36
N ALA A 88 30.52 -12.63 -17.05
CA ALA A 88 31.25 -11.70 -17.91
C ALA A 88 32.59 -12.41 -18.18
N ASP A 89 32.61 -13.33 -19.14
CA ASP A 89 33.10 -13.05 -20.48
C ASP A 89 34.46 -12.33 -20.42
N VAL A 90 35.53 -13.11 -20.37
CA VAL A 90 36.90 -12.63 -20.62
C VAL A 90 37.34 -13.20 -21.97
N PRO A 91 37.15 -12.48 -23.08
CA PRO A 91 37.92 -12.72 -24.28
C PRO A 91 38.97 -11.61 -24.37
N SER A 92 40.17 -11.88 -23.89
CA SER A 92 41.34 -11.06 -24.21
C SER A 92 42.56 -11.94 -24.26
N GLY A 93 42.80 -12.48 -25.46
CA GLY A 93 44.08 -13.06 -25.78
C GLY A 93 45.17 -11.99 -25.69
N VAL A 94 46.27 -12.35 -25.05
CA VAL A 94 47.59 -11.78 -25.32
C VAL A 94 48.55 -12.95 -25.34
N GLY A 95 48.97 -13.32 -26.54
CA GLY A 95 50.17 -14.13 -26.72
C GLY A 95 51.37 -13.28 -26.31
N HIS A 96 52.32 -13.89 -25.63
CA HIS A 96 53.70 -13.47 -25.70
C HIS A 96 54.57 -14.71 -25.83
N GLU A 97 55.23 -14.73 -26.97
CA GLU A 97 56.45 -15.43 -27.40
C GLU A 97 57.45 -15.85 -26.31
#